data_AF-A0A094Q2R8-F1
#
_entry.id   AF-A0A094Q2R8-F1
#
_cell.length_a   1.000
_cell.length_b   1.000
_cell.length_c   1.000
_cell.angle_alpha   90.00
_cell.angle_beta   90.00
_cell.angle_gamma   90.00
#
_symmetry.space_group_name_H-M   'P 1'
#
loop_
_entity.id
_entity.type
_entity.pdbx_description
1 polymer ?
#
loop_
_entity_poly.entity_id
_entity_poly.type
_entity_poly.pdbx_seq_one_letter_code
_entity_poly.pdbx_strand_id
1 'polypeptide(L)'
;SDDAFKWLTHNVVDHAAKLEAAESHVIVHHGNAGDQSLLSELANQVDALVSNPPYIPSEMIPRDPEARDHDPAIALFSGVDGLDVAREVVVVAAELLKPGGFVGMEHADVQGESMPALFDAMPNTWTNVKDNLDYNKLPRFTTAVRSVGDGVGR
;
A
#
# COMPACT_ATOMS: atom_id res chain seq x y z
N SER A 1 -6.04 3.56 -12.82
CA SER A 1 -6.88 3.81 -14.00
C SER A 1 -6.59 5.21 -14.52
N ASP A 2 -6.89 5.47 -15.79
CA ASP A 2 -6.68 6.80 -16.41
C ASP A 2 -7.39 7.91 -15.63
N ASP A 3 -8.64 7.67 -15.19
CA ASP A 3 -9.41 8.64 -14.42
C ASP A 3 -8.79 8.95 -13.05
N ALA A 4 -8.34 7.92 -12.32
CA ALA A 4 -7.68 8.11 -11.02
C ALA A 4 -6.38 8.92 -11.18
N PHE A 5 -5.58 8.61 -12.22
CA PHE A 5 -4.36 9.35 -12.52
C PHE A 5 -4.65 10.82 -12.84
N LYS A 6 -5.68 11.08 -13.64
CA LYS A 6 -6.12 12.43 -13.98
C LYS A 6 -6.55 13.22 -12.74
N TRP A 7 -7.39 12.64 -11.88
CA TRP A 7 -7.86 13.31 -10.66
C TRP A 7 -6.74 13.55 -9.66
N LEU A 8 -5.84 12.58 -9.45
CA LEU A 8 -4.67 12.78 -8.59
C LEU A 8 -3.78 13.91 -9.12
N THR A 9 -3.51 13.94 -10.42
CA THR A 9 -2.70 15.00 -11.04
C THR A 9 -3.37 16.37 -10.87
N HIS A 10 -4.69 16.44 -11.05
CA HIS A 10 -5.45 17.68 -10.80
C HIS A 10 -5.33 18.13 -9.34
N ASN A 11 -5.49 17.22 -8.37
CA ASN A 11 -5.37 17.53 -6.95
C ASN A 11 -3.96 18.05 -6.58
N VAL A 12 -2.90 17.51 -7.20
CA VAL A 12 -1.53 18.00 -7.01
C VAL A 12 -1.40 19.44 -7.47
N VAL A 13 -1.97 19.78 -8.64
CA VAL A 13 -1.96 21.16 -9.16
C VAL A 13 -2.77 22.09 -8.27
N ASP A 14 -3.98 21.69 -7.88
CA ASP A 14 -4.90 22.49 -7.06
C ASP A 14 -4.36 22.75 -5.64
N HIS A 15 -3.40 21.94 -5.18
CA HIS A 15 -2.75 22.07 -3.89
C HIS A 15 -1.27 22.52 -3.96
N ALA A 16 -0.80 22.97 -5.13
CA ALA A 16 0.60 23.37 -5.33
C ALA A 16 1.11 24.38 -4.29
N ALA A 17 0.33 25.40 -3.95
CA ALA A 17 0.71 26.40 -2.93
C ALA A 17 0.87 25.80 -1.53
N LYS A 18 0.09 24.78 -1.18
CA LYS A 18 0.22 24.06 0.11
C LYS A 18 1.45 23.17 0.11
N LEU A 19 1.74 22.51 -1.02
CA LEU A 19 2.93 21.68 -1.18
C LEU A 19 4.20 22.53 -1.10
N GLU A 20 4.24 23.69 -1.76
CA GLU A 20 5.36 24.63 -1.69
C GLU A 20 5.58 25.15 -0.27
N ALA A 21 4.51 25.59 0.41
CA ALA A 21 4.59 26.06 1.79
C ALA A 21 5.07 24.98 2.78
N ALA A 22 4.88 23.70 2.44
CA ALA A 22 5.35 22.55 3.21
C ALA A 22 6.68 21.96 2.70
N GLU A 23 7.35 22.62 1.74
CA GLU A 23 8.57 22.13 1.08
C GLU A 23 8.45 20.69 0.57
N SER A 24 7.25 20.32 0.12
CA SER A 24 6.90 18.97 -0.32
C SER A 24 6.88 18.86 -1.84
N HIS A 25 7.44 17.75 -2.35
CA HIS A 25 7.43 17.43 -3.77
C HIS A 25 6.59 16.16 -4.00
N VAL A 26 5.69 16.21 -4.96
CA VAL A 26 4.82 15.08 -5.34
C VAL A 26 5.10 14.73 -6.79
N ILE A 27 5.45 13.47 -7.04
CA ILE A 27 5.63 12.90 -8.37
C ILE A 27 4.57 11.81 -8.53
N VAL A 28 3.82 11.86 -9.63
CA VAL A 28 2.74 10.92 -9.91
C VAL A 28 3.18 9.97 -11.02
N HIS A 29 3.12 8.66 -10.75
CA HIS A 29 3.40 7.61 -11.71
C HIS A 29 2.10 6.89 -12.08
N HIS A 30 1.88 6.64 -13.37
CA HIS A 30 0.76 5.82 -13.83
C HIS A 30 1.25 4.41 -14.17
N GLY A 31 0.81 3.41 -13.42
CA GLY A 31 1.21 2.02 -13.65
C GLY A 31 0.53 1.05 -12.70
N ASN A 32 0.95 -0.22 -12.76
CA ASN A 32 0.52 -1.25 -11.82
C ASN A 32 1.40 -1.17 -10.55
N ALA A 33 0.78 -1.08 -9.38
CA ALA A 33 1.47 -1.02 -8.10
C ALA A 33 2.27 -2.30 -7.78
N GLY A 34 1.92 -3.43 -8.40
CA GLY A 34 2.67 -4.69 -8.32
C GLY A 34 3.83 -4.82 -9.31
N ASP A 35 4.01 -3.86 -10.22
CA ASP A 35 5.11 -3.87 -11.19
C ASP A 35 6.42 -3.40 -10.52
N GLN A 36 7.28 -4.37 -10.22
CA GLN A 36 8.61 -4.15 -9.63
C GLN A 36 9.53 -3.27 -10.50
N SER A 37 9.28 -3.16 -11.80
CA SER A 37 10.09 -2.33 -12.69
C SER A 37 9.69 -0.85 -12.66
N LEU A 38 8.44 -0.53 -12.27
CA LEU A 38 7.84 0.81 -12.40
C LEU A 38 8.59 1.89 -11.61
N LEU A 39 9.10 1.54 -10.43
CA LEU A 39 9.82 2.43 -9.51
C LEU A 39 11.21 1.89 -9.16
N SER A 40 11.79 1.08 -10.05
CA SER A 40 13.07 0.40 -9.79
C SER A 40 14.23 1.36 -9.51
N GLU A 41 14.15 2.60 -10.00
CA GLU A 41 15.09 3.68 -9.69
C GLU A 41 15.09 4.12 -8.23
N LEU A 42 14.03 3.79 -7.47
CA LEU A 42 13.88 4.08 -6.03
C LEU A 42 14.24 2.89 -5.14
N ALA A 43 14.77 1.80 -5.70
CA ALA A 43 15.16 0.62 -4.94
C ALA A 43 16.10 0.98 -3.77
N ASN A 44 15.78 0.48 -2.57
CA ASN A 44 16.46 0.77 -1.30
C ASN A 44 16.61 2.27 -0.96
N GLN A 45 15.73 3.13 -1.46
CA GLN A 45 15.79 4.59 -1.22
C GLN A 45 14.56 5.13 -0.50
N VAL A 46 13.50 4.34 -0.35
CA VAL A 46 12.26 4.75 0.29
C VAL A 46 12.36 4.54 1.80
N ASP A 47 12.02 5.56 2.59
CA ASP A 47 11.98 5.49 4.05
C ASP A 47 10.68 4.86 4.56
N ALA A 48 9.56 5.16 3.90
CA ALA A 48 8.25 4.62 4.22
C ALA A 48 7.39 4.40 2.97
N LEU A 49 6.66 3.29 2.95
CA LEU A 49 5.64 2.99 1.94
C LEU A 49 4.29 2.84 2.63
N VAL A 50 3.28 3.54 2.14
CA VAL A 50 1.90 3.38 2.60
C VAL A 50 1.01 3.03 1.42
N SER A 51 0.07 2.12 1.62
CA SER A 51 -0.85 1.69 0.58
C SER A 51 -2.21 1.37 1.16
N ASN A 52 -3.25 1.81 0.45
CA ASN A 52 -4.62 1.36 0.64
C ASN A 52 -5.05 0.65 -0.66
N PRO A 53 -4.67 -0.63 -0.84
CA PRO A 53 -5.01 -1.37 -2.04
C PRO A 53 -6.50 -1.75 -2.03
N PRO A 54 -7.09 -2.09 -3.19
CA PRO A 54 -8.38 -2.77 -3.21
C PRO A 54 -8.32 -4.03 -2.35
N TYR A 55 -9.32 -4.24 -1.50
CA TYR A 55 -9.34 -5.34 -0.54
C TYR A 55 -10.64 -6.16 -0.53
N ILE A 56 -11.57 -5.90 -1.45
CA ILE A 56 -12.83 -6.61 -1.52
C ILE A 56 -12.67 -7.87 -2.41
N PRO A 57 -13.00 -9.07 -1.91
CA PRO A 57 -13.17 -10.26 -2.74
C PRO A 57 -14.08 -10.05 -3.96
N SER A 58 -13.71 -10.63 -5.10
CA SER A 58 -14.39 -10.43 -6.39
C SER A 58 -15.88 -10.79 -6.39
N GLU A 59 -16.30 -11.74 -5.56
CA GLU A 59 -17.69 -12.22 -5.47
C GLU A 59 -18.52 -11.51 -4.40
N MET A 60 -17.94 -10.55 -3.67
CA MET A 60 -18.66 -9.82 -2.62
C MET A 60 -19.31 -8.55 -3.14
N ILE A 61 -20.38 -8.11 -2.46
CA ILE A 61 -20.97 -6.81 -2.69
C ILE A 61 -20.35 -5.82 -1.68
N PRO A 62 -19.76 -4.69 -2.12
CA PRO A 62 -19.23 -3.68 -1.21
C PRO A 62 -20.31 -3.21 -0.23
N ARG A 63 -19.92 -3.14 1.05
CA ARG A 63 -20.83 -2.79 2.16
C ARG A 63 -21.17 -1.30 2.19
N ASP A 64 -20.19 -0.47 1.84
CA ASP A 64 -20.34 0.98 1.79
C ASP A 64 -21.10 1.37 0.51
N PRO A 65 -22.30 2.00 0.61
CA PRO A 65 -23.08 2.36 -0.57
C PRO A 65 -22.39 3.39 -1.46
N GLU A 66 -21.65 4.34 -0.89
CA GLU A 66 -20.94 5.36 -1.66
C GLU A 66 -19.85 4.70 -2.51
N ALA A 67 -19.01 3.87 -1.89
CA ALA A 67 -17.99 3.10 -2.60
C ALA A 67 -18.63 2.17 -3.64
N ARG A 68 -19.69 1.45 -3.29
CA ARG A 68 -20.39 0.53 -4.21
C ARG A 68 -20.93 1.24 -5.45
N ASP A 69 -21.52 2.43 -5.26
CA ASP A 69 -22.31 3.11 -6.28
C ASP A 69 -21.46 4.13 -7.07
N HIS A 70 -20.30 4.55 -6.55
CA HIS A 70 -19.47 5.59 -7.15
C HIS A 70 -18.00 5.21 -7.43
N ASP A 71 -17.43 4.22 -6.74
CA ASP A 71 -16.03 3.86 -6.98
C ASP A 71 -15.89 2.86 -8.15
N PRO A 72 -14.83 2.99 -8.96
CA PRO A 72 -14.57 2.04 -10.04
C PRO A 72 -14.20 0.68 -9.45
N ALA A 73 -14.65 -0.40 -10.10
CA ALA A 73 -14.40 -1.78 -9.63
C ALA A 73 -12.92 -2.10 -9.34
N ILE A 74 -11.99 -1.54 -10.13
CA ILE A 74 -10.53 -1.72 -9.94
C ILE A 74 -10.00 -1.13 -8.63
N ALA A 75 -10.71 -0.18 -8.01
CA ALA A 75 -10.37 0.39 -6.71
C ALA A 75 -10.97 -0.40 -5.54
N LEU A 76 -11.90 -1.32 -5.81
CA LEU A 76 -12.62 -2.07 -4.80
C LEU A 76 -12.14 -3.52 -4.71
N PHE A 77 -12.05 -4.20 -5.86
CA PHE A 77 -11.92 -5.65 -5.90
C PHE A 77 -10.48 -6.14 -6.11
N SER A 78 -10.08 -7.19 -5.40
CA SER A 78 -8.73 -7.76 -5.47
C SER A 78 -8.72 -9.28 -5.25
N GLY A 79 -9.03 -10.04 -6.30
CA GLY A 79 -8.95 -11.51 -6.25
C GLY A 79 -10.03 -12.17 -5.39
N VAL A 80 -9.87 -13.47 -5.16
CA VAL A 80 -10.87 -14.30 -4.47
C VAL A 80 -10.98 -13.98 -2.98
N ASP A 81 -9.90 -13.54 -2.34
CA ASP A 81 -9.85 -13.26 -0.91
C ASP A 81 -9.57 -11.78 -0.59
N GLY A 82 -9.54 -10.92 -1.61
CA GLY A 82 -9.30 -9.49 -1.44
C GLY A 82 -7.82 -9.14 -1.28
N LEU A 83 -6.86 -10.05 -1.52
CA LEU A 83 -5.45 -9.81 -1.18
C LEU A 83 -4.49 -9.87 -2.37
N ASP A 84 -4.95 -10.08 -3.61
CA ASP A 84 -4.04 -10.21 -4.77
C ASP A 84 -3.13 -9.00 -4.97
N VAL A 85 -3.68 -7.77 -4.99
CA VAL A 85 -2.88 -6.55 -5.11
C VAL A 85 -1.98 -6.36 -3.88
N ALA A 86 -2.49 -6.65 -2.68
CA ALA A 86 -1.69 -6.55 -1.46
C ALA A 86 -0.46 -7.47 -1.49
N ARG A 87 -0.60 -8.71 -1.99
CA ARG A 87 0.52 -9.65 -2.17
C ARG A 87 1.61 -9.05 -3.06
N GLU A 88 1.23 -8.45 -4.18
CA GLU A 88 2.19 -7.84 -5.10
C GLU A 88 2.87 -6.61 -4.47
N VAL A 89 2.09 -5.75 -3.80
CA VAL A 89 2.62 -4.53 -3.18
C VAL A 89 3.55 -4.85 -2.01
N VAL A 90 3.31 -5.91 -1.23
CA VAL A 90 4.24 -6.34 -0.17
C VAL A 90 5.60 -6.70 -0.77
N VAL A 91 5.66 -7.35 -1.94
CA VAL A 91 6.93 -7.64 -2.62
C VAL A 91 7.61 -6.35 -3.10
N VAL A 92 6.86 -5.47 -3.76
CA VAL A 92 7.39 -4.17 -4.23
C VAL A 92 7.90 -3.31 -3.08
N ALA A 93 7.17 -3.24 -1.96
CA ALA A 93 7.60 -2.51 -0.77
C ALA A 93 8.93 -3.01 -0.24
N ALA A 94 9.15 -4.32 -0.32
CA ALA A 94 10.42 -4.92 0.05
C ALA A 94 11.58 -4.38 -0.83
N GLU A 95 11.39 -4.23 -2.14
CA GLU A 95 12.46 -3.76 -3.04
C GLU A 95 12.76 -2.26 -2.90
N LEU A 96 11.72 -1.47 -2.65
CA LEU A 96 11.82 -0.01 -2.57
C LEU A 96 12.37 0.48 -1.22
N LEU A 97 11.98 -0.17 -0.12
CA LEU A 97 12.33 0.29 1.22
C LEU A 97 13.83 0.09 1.53
N LYS A 98 14.43 1.10 2.15
CA LYS A 98 15.71 0.94 2.85
C LYS A 98 15.61 -0.16 3.91
N PRO A 99 16.70 -0.87 4.24
CA PRO A 99 16.76 -1.65 5.48
C PRO A 99 16.38 -0.77 6.68
N GLY A 100 15.41 -1.22 7.50
CA GLY A 100 14.82 -0.44 8.58
C GLY A 100 13.68 0.50 8.17
N GLY A 101 13.34 0.58 6.88
CA GLY A 101 12.21 1.35 6.35
C GLY A 101 10.86 0.75 6.76
N PHE A 102 9.83 1.57 6.75
CA PHE A 102 8.50 1.22 7.27
C PHE A 102 7.48 0.95 6.17
N VAL A 103 6.56 0.02 6.39
CA VAL A 103 5.39 -0.18 5.53
C VAL A 103 4.10 -0.16 6.35
N GLY A 104 3.08 0.50 5.82
CA GLY A 104 1.70 0.44 6.30
C GLY A 104 0.73 0.07 5.18
N MET A 105 -0.07 -0.97 5.40
CA MET A 105 -1.01 -1.51 4.42
C MET A 105 -2.42 -1.55 5.01
N GLU A 106 -3.37 -0.80 4.42
CA GLU A 106 -4.79 -0.89 4.80
C GLU A 106 -5.42 -2.19 4.31
N HIS A 107 -6.45 -2.67 5.03
CA HIS A 107 -7.26 -3.82 4.69
C HIS A 107 -8.65 -3.76 5.34
N ALA A 108 -9.52 -4.70 4.95
CA ALA A 108 -10.81 -4.89 5.62
C ALA A 108 -10.64 -5.45 7.04
N ASP A 109 -11.67 -5.24 7.88
CA ASP A 109 -11.75 -5.75 9.24
C ASP A 109 -11.60 -7.28 9.33
N VAL A 110 -12.17 -8.00 8.37
CA VAL A 110 -12.08 -9.46 8.27
C VAL A 110 -10.69 -9.98 7.88
N GLN A 111 -9.77 -9.11 7.48
CA GLN A 111 -8.42 -9.48 7.02
C GLN A 111 -7.32 -9.24 8.07
N GLY A 112 -7.68 -8.94 9.32
CA GLY A 112 -6.71 -8.69 10.40
C GLY A 112 -5.73 -9.82 10.70
N GLU A 113 -6.03 -11.06 10.30
CA GLU A 113 -5.09 -12.19 10.37
C GLU A 113 -4.39 -12.47 9.03
N SER A 114 -5.11 -12.36 7.92
CA SER A 114 -4.60 -12.72 6.60
C SER A 114 -3.65 -11.69 6.00
N MET A 115 -3.79 -10.40 6.33
CA MET A 115 -2.85 -9.37 5.90
C MET A 115 -1.46 -9.50 6.58
N PRO A 116 -1.34 -9.62 7.93
CA PRO A 116 -0.05 -9.92 8.56
C PRO A 116 0.62 -11.19 8.02
N ALA A 117 -0.18 -12.23 7.72
CA ALA A 117 0.34 -13.48 7.18
C ALA A 117 1.07 -13.31 5.84
N LEU A 118 0.76 -12.28 5.04
CA LEU A 118 1.51 -11.98 3.81
C LEU A 118 2.95 -11.57 4.11
N PHE A 119 3.16 -10.80 5.18
CA PHE A 119 4.50 -10.39 5.62
C PHE A 119 5.25 -11.58 6.25
N ASP A 120 4.57 -12.38 7.07
CA ASP A 120 5.16 -13.56 7.71
C ASP A 120 5.58 -14.64 6.70
N ALA A 121 4.92 -14.70 5.54
CA ALA A 121 5.29 -15.58 4.44
C ALA A 121 6.61 -15.21 3.76
N MET A 122 7.19 -14.04 4.05
CA MET A 122 8.50 -13.59 3.55
C MET A 122 9.54 -13.59 4.68
N PRO A 123 10.07 -14.76 5.08
CA PRO A 123 10.99 -14.87 6.20
C PRO A 123 12.24 -14.00 5.97
N ASN A 124 12.77 -13.44 7.06
CA ASN A 124 13.92 -12.53 7.07
C ASN A 124 13.73 -11.22 6.29
N THR A 125 12.55 -10.97 5.70
CA THR A 125 12.29 -9.74 4.94
C THR A 125 11.62 -8.66 5.78
N TRP A 126 10.73 -9.08 6.68
CA TRP A 126 9.95 -8.18 7.54
C TRP A 126 10.17 -8.50 9.01
N THR A 127 10.12 -7.45 9.83
CA THR A 127 10.15 -7.51 11.28
C THR A 127 9.05 -6.62 11.85
N ASN A 128 8.70 -6.83 13.13
CA ASN A 128 7.70 -6.01 13.82
C ASN A 128 6.36 -5.93 13.07
N VAL A 129 5.95 -7.05 12.45
CA VAL A 129 4.64 -7.19 11.80
C VAL A 129 3.54 -7.08 12.86
N LYS A 130 2.62 -6.14 12.67
CA LYS A 130 1.53 -5.85 13.61
C LYS A 130 0.28 -5.48 12.86
N ASP A 131 -0.84 -6.13 13.19
CA ASP A 131 -2.16 -5.62 12.86
C ASP A 131 -2.56 -4.51 13.82
N ASN A 132 -3.27 -3.50 13.32
CA ASN A 132 -3.67 -2.33 14.08
C ASN A 132 -5.15 -2.01 13.87
N LEU A 133 -5.75 -1.50 14.94
CA LEU A 133 -7.16 -1.12 14.97
C LEU A 133 -7.36 0.35 14.59
N ASP A 134 -8.47 0.65 13.93
CA ASP A 134 -8.94 2.01 13.71
C ASP A 134 -9.59 2.63 14.98
N TYR A 135 -10.12 3.85 14.85
CA TYR A 135 -10.82 4.53 15.94
C TYR A 135 -12.06 3.78 16.44
N ASN A 136 -12.70 2.96 15.58
CA ASN A 136 -13.86 2.13 15.90
C ASN A 136 -13.45 0.77 16.50
N LYS A 137 -12.16 0.56 16.77
CA LYS A 137 -11.59 -0.68 17.34
C LYS A 137 -11.72 -1.89 16.43
N LEU A 138 -11.78 -1.67 15.12
CA LEU A 138 -11.77 -2.72 14.11
C LEU A 138 -10.38 -2.84 13.48
N PRO A 139 -9.90 -4.06 13.14
CA PRO A 139 -8.72 -4.22 12.31
C PRO A 139 -8.83 -3.37 11.05
N ARG A 140 -7.73 -2.70 10.69
CA ARG A 140 -7.77 -1.77 9.56
C ARG A 140 -6.46 -1.68 8.80
N PHE A 141 -5.34 -1.80 9.49
CA PHE A 141 -4.06 -1.70 8.79
C PHE A 141 -2.97 -2.52 9.47
N THR A 142 -2.17 -3.16 8.64
CA THR A 142 -0.98 -3.88 9.05
C THR A 142 0.25 -3.00 8.85
N THR A 143 1.15 -3.03 9.82
CA THR A 143 2.44 -2.33 9.76
C THR A 143 3.58 -3.32 9.89
N ALA A 144 4.68 -3.09 9.17
CA ALA A 144 5.91 -3.86 9.30
C ALA A 144 7.15 -2.99 9.06
N VAL A 145 8.32 -3.50 9.42
CA VAL A 145 9.62 -2.86 9.19
C VAL A 145 10.46 -3.78 8.33
N ARG A 146 11.03 -3.24 7.24
CA ARG A 146 11.98 -3.95 6.39
C ARG A 146 13.18 -4.37 7.21
N SER A 147 13.50 -5.66 7.24
CA SER A 147 14.62 -6.19 8.00
C SER A 147 15.92 -5.47 7.65
N VAL A 148 16.67 -5.08 8.68
CA VAL A 148 18.09 -4.77 8.53
C VAL A 148 18.79 -6.12 8.44
N GLY A 149 19.13 -6.59 7.25
CA GLY A 149 19.91 -7.81 7.12
C GLY A 149 21.15 -7.71 8.00
N ASP A 150 21.56 -8.81 8.64
CA ASP A 150 22.85 -8.86 9.32
C ASP A 150 23.91 -8.44 8.29
N GLY A 151 24.47 -7.24 8.47
CA GLY A 151 25.41 -6.68 7.54
C GLY A 151 26.57 -7.66 7.36
N VAL A 152 26.64 -8.32 6.21
CA VAL A 152 27.94 -8.79 5.73
C VAL A 152 28.69 -7.51 5.41
N GLY A 153 29.65 -7.21 6.28
CA GLY A 153 30.42 -5.98 6.25
C GLY A 153 30.92 -5.61 4.85
N ARG A 154 30.88 -4.32 4.57
CA ARG A 154 31.80 -3.69 3.64
C ARG A 154 32.70 -2.76 4.45
#